data_AF-A0A0B8PAS4-F1
#
_entry.id   AF-A0A0B8PAS4-F1
#
_cell.length_a   1.000
_cell.length_b   1.000
_cell.length_c   1.000
_cell.angle_alpha   90.00
_cell.angle_beta   90.00
_cell.angle_gamma   90.00
#
_symmetry.space_group_name_H-M   'P 1'
#
loop_
_entity.id
_entity.type
_entity.pdbx_description
1 polymer ?
#
loop_
_entity_poly.entity_id
_entity_poly.type
_entity_poly.pdbx_seq_one_letter_code
_entity_poly.pdbx_strand_id
1 'polypeptide(L)'
;MFLAKYAIEAGLISAEARVVLGFTFGICLLAIAEYLMRYPERFNIQSTQVSAALASAGIITCFSMMVVSTHYYKFIPPTPALFATLLVTSVATFMALRFGPIVAFIGVIGSYAVPALFWSNELTLLELSLFVTFISSSAIYINSKVNSRYLWHLSFIGHFSYLLLAIFLSKSGNEVAVLLSFSFASLYLFTLSPVMGWRLNGQNQKPLPLKFCLCPAKNKRGCFARYHLSGSIMLFGVTSQN
;
A
#
# COMPACT_ATOMS: atom_id res chain seq x y z
N MET A 1 22.48 -23.66 7.63
CA MET A 1 23.14 -22.36 7.87
C MET A 1 24.65 -22.39 7.59
N PHE A 2 25.37 -23.48 7.89
CA PHE A 2 26.82 -23.59 7.68
C PHE A 2 27.29 -23.52 6.21
N LEU A 3 26.57 -24.15 5.27
CA LEU A 3 26.99 -24.17 3.86
C LEU A 3 26.84 -22.81 3.17
N ALA A 4 25.77 -22.08 3.47
CA ALA A 4 25.57 -20.70 3.01
C ALA A 4 26.63 -19.77 3.60
N LYS A 5 26.94 -19.90 4.90
CA LYS A 5 27.99 -19.13 5.57
C LYS A 5 29.38 -19.42 4.98
N TYR A 6 29.67 -20.68 4.65
CA TYR A 6 30.90 -21.08 3.97
C TYR A 6 31.00 -20.52 2.55
N ALA A 7 29.91 -20.56 1.75
CA ALA A 7 29.90 -19.95 0.41
C ALA A 7 30.09 -18.43 0.43
N ILE A 8 29.61 -17.77 1.50
CA ILE A 8 29.82 -16.34 1.77
C ILE A 8 31.28 -16.05 2.14
N GLU A 9 31.89 -16.88 2.99
CA GLU A 9 33.27 -16.72 3.46
C GLU A 9 34.31 -17.12 2.41
N ALA A 10 33.99 -18.07 1.54
CA ALA A 10 34.83 -18.47 0.42
C ALA A 10 34.83 -17.44 -0.72
N GLY A 11 34.04 -16.36 -0.62
CA GLY A 11 33.91 -15.34 -1.66
C GLY A 11 33.19 -15.82 -2.94
N LEU A 12 32.59 -17.02 -2.91
CA LEU A 12 32.06 -17.69 -4.10
C LEU A 12 30.81 -17.00 -4.66
N ILE A 13 30.06 -16.28 -3.82
CA ILE A 13 28.93 -15.45 -4.22
C ILE A 13 29.16 -14.02 -3.74
N SER A 14 29.44 -13.11 -4.67
CA SER A 14 29.61 -11.68 -4.39
C SER A 14 28.35 -11.10 -3.73
N ALA A 15 28.52 -10.05 -2.94
CA ALA A 15 27.39 -9.37 -2.28
C ALA A 15 26.34 -8.88 -3.31
N GLU A 16 26.79 -8.40 -4.47
CA GLU A 16 25.93 -8.00 -5.58
C GLU A 16 25.09 -9.16 -6.11
N ALA A 17 25.72 -10.33 -6.35
CA ALA A 17 25.01 -11.50 -6.86
C ALA A 17 23.89 -11.95 -5.91
N ARG A 18 24.07 -11.84 -4.59
CA ARG A 18 23.03 -12.17 -3.60
C ARG A 18 21.83 -11.24 -3.71
N VAL A 19 22.07 -9.94 -3.88
CA VAL A 19 21.02 -8.93 -4.04
C VAL A 19 20.26 -9.15 -5.35
N VAL A 20 20.98 -9.37 -6.46
CA VAL A 20 20.35 -9.65 -7.77
C VAL A 20 19.53 -10.94 -7.75
N LEU A 21 20.05 -12.01 -7.15
CA LEU A 21 19.31 -13.27 -6.99
C LEU A 21 18.07 -13.08 -6.10
N GLY A 22 18.16 -12.29 -5.03
CA GLY A 22 17.03 -11.97 -4.17
C GLY A 22 15.94 -11.19 -4.91
N PHE A 23 16.30 -10.16 -5.69
CA PHE A 23 15.34 -9.44 -6.53
C PHE A 23 14.72 -10.34 -7.60
N THR A 24 15.54 -11.14 -8.29
CA THR A 24 15.08 -12.08 -9.32
C THR A 24 14.11 -13.10 -8.72
N PHE A 25 14.41 -13.61 -7.52
CA PHE A 25 13.53 -14.51 -6.79
C PHE A 25 12.21 -13.83 -6.42
N GLY A 26 12.25 -12.60 -5.88
CA GLY A 26 11.05 -11.82 -5.57
C GLY A 26 10.16 -11.59 -6.79
N ILE A 27 10.74 -11.19 -7.92
CA ILE A 27 10.03 -11.00 -9.21
C ILE A 27 9.47 -12.34 -9.71
N CYS A 28 10.21 -13.43 -9.58
CA CYS A 28 9.75 -14.76 -9.95
C CYS A 28 8.50 -15.18 -9.15
N LEU A 29 8.48 -14.93 -7.83
CA LEU A 29 7.30 -15.18 -7.00
C LEU A 29 6.08 -14.36 -7.46
N LEU A 30 6.29 -13.09 -7.82
CA LEU A 30 5.24 -12.23 -8.36
C LEU A 30 4.70 -12.77 -9.69
N ALA A 31 5.58 -13.17 -10.61
CA ALA A 31 5.21 -13.74 -11.89
C ALA A 31 4.45 -15.06 -11.74
N ILE A 32 4.90 -15.94 -10.84
CA ILE A 32 4.20 -17.19 -10.52
C ILE A 32 2.83 -16.89 -9.91
N ALA A 33 2.72 -15.90 -9.02
CA ALA A 33 1.44 -15.53 -8.42
C ALA A 33 0.41 -15.09 -9.48
N GLU A 34 0.84 -14.27 -10.45
CA GLU A 34 -0.01 -13.87 -11.58
C GLU A 34 -0.35 -15.04 -12.50
N TYR A 35 0.63 -15.89 -12.78
CA TYR A 35 0.45 -17.05 -13.65
C TYR A 35 -0.58 -18.04 -13.07
N LEU A 36 -0.49 -18.32 -11.77
CA LEU A 36 -1.48 -19.14 -11.06
C LEU A 36 -2.88 -18.50 -11.10
N MET A 37 -2.97 -17.18 -10.97
CA MET A 37 -4.24 -16.46 -11.04
C MET A 37 -4.85 -16.46 -12.46
N ARG A 38 -4.01 -16.46 -13.50
CA ARG A 38 -4.46 -16.46 -14.91
C ARG A 38 -4.94 -17.83 -15.38
N TYR A 39 -4.42 -18.93 -14.83
CA TYR A 39 -4.78 -20.30 -15.22
C TYR A 39 -5.34 -21.13 -14.05
N PRO A 40 -6.46 -20.72 -13.44
CA PRO A 40 -7.00 -21.39 -12.26
C PRO A 40 -7.43 -22.84 -12.53
N GLU A 41 -7.99 -23.13 -13.71
CA GLU A 41 -8.49 -24.46 -14.06
C GLU A 41 -7.37 -25.50 -14.24
N ARG A 42 -6.16 -25.07 -14.61
CA ARG A 42 -5.04 -26.00 -14.86
C ARG A 42 -4.45 -26.57 -13.57
N PHE A 43 -4.60 -25.87 -12.45
CA PHE A 43 -3.95 -26.22 -11.18
C PHE A 43 -4.93 -26.68 -10.09
N ASN A 44 -6.23 -26.77 -10.39
CA ASN A 44 -7.28 -27.17 -9.44
C ASN A 44 -7.24 -26.38 -8.13
N ILE A 45 -6.82 -25.10 -8.21
CA ILE A 45 -6.67 -24.23 -7.04
C ILE A 45 -8.04 -23.65 -6.71
N GLN A 46 -8.70 -24.23 -5.70
CA GLN A 46 -9.99 -23.71 -5.22
C GLN A 46 -9.85 -22.44 -4.36
N SER A 47 -8.62 -22.04 -4.01
CA SER A 47 -8.34 -20.96 -3.06
C SER A 47 -7.36 -19.93 -3.64
N THR A 48 -7.84 -18.70 -3.84
CA THR A 48 -7.03 -17.53 -4.26
C THR A 48 -5.98 -17.12 -3.21
N GLN A 49 -6.00 -17.72 -2.02
CA GLN A 49 -5.10 -17.39 -0.92
C GLN A 49 -3.64 -17.79 -1.21
N VAL A 50 -3.42 -18.87 -1.95
CA VAL A 50 -2.06 -19.31 -2.32
C VAL A 50 -1.38 -18.25 -3.17
N SER A 51 -2.06 -17.75 -4.20
CA SER A 51 -1.53 -16.70 -5.07
C SER A 51 -1.36 -15.38 -4.32
N ALA A 52 -2.28 -15.04 -3.41
CA ALA A 52 -2.13 -13.85 -2.56
C ALA A 52 -0.92 -13.95 -1.61
N ALA A 53 -0.69 -15.11 -1.00
CA ALA A 53 0.48 -15.37 -0.18
C ALA A 53 1.78 -15.25 -1.00
N LEU A 54 1.81 -15.83 -2.20
CA LEU A 54 2.97 -15.78 -3.08
C LEU A 54 3.27 -14.35 -3.56
N ALA A 55 2.24 -13.59 -3.92
CA ALA A 55 2.36 -12.18 -4.29
C ALA A 55 2.90 -11.35 -3.11
N SER A 56 2.40 -11.60 -1.90
CA SER A 56 2.87 -10.90 -0.70
C SER A 56 4.32 -11.23 -0.38
N ALA A 57 4.73 -12.50 -0.47
CA ALA A 57 6.12 -12.92 -0.26
C ALA A 57 7.06 -12.28 -1.29
N GLY A 58 6.63 -12.17 -2.55
CA GLY A 58 7.37 -11.45 -3.60
C GLY A 58 7.59 -9.97 -3.26
N ILE A 59 6.53 -9.26 -2.86
CA ILE A 59 6.62 -7.84 -2.47
C ILE A 59 7.53 -7.65 -1.25
N ILE A 60 7.37 -8.47 -0.20
CA ILE A 60 8.21 -8.44 1.00
C ILE A 60 9.68 -8.65 0.64
N THR A 61 9.95 -9.61 -0.25
CA THR A 61 11.31 -9.92 -0.71
C THR A 61 11.91 -8.72 -1.46
N CYS A 62 11.15 -8.09 -2.37
CA CYS A 62 11.60 -6.91 -3.09
C CYS A 62 11.92 -5.73 -2.15
N PHE A 63 11.04 -5.43 -1.18
CA PHE A 63 11.33 -4.39 -0.17
C PHE A 63 12.54 -4.74 0.68
N SER A 64 12.66 -6.00 1.12
CA SER A 64 13.81 -6.48 1.90
C SER A 64 15.11 -6.32 1.12
N MET A 65 15.14 -6.71 -0.15
CA MET A 65 16.33 -6.59 -1.00
C MET A 65 16.68 -5.13 -1.30
N MET A 66 15.68 -4.24 -1.40
CA MET A 66 15.92 -2.79 -1.49
C MET A 66 16.67 -2.29 -0.26
N VAL A 67 16.17 -2.61 0.94
CA VAL A 67 16.79 -2.23 2.21
C VAL A 67 18.19 -2.82 2.36
N VAL A 68 18.40 -4.08 1.96
CA VAL A 68 19.72 -4.72 1.98
C VAL A 68 20.69 -4.02 1.03
N SER A 69 20.24 -3.70 -0.18
CA SER A 69 21.05 -3.01 -1.18
C SER A 69 21.48 -1.60 -0.74
N THR A 70 20.63 -0.90 0.01
CA THR A 70 20.84 0.51 0.40
C THR A 70 21.54 0.65 1.74
N HIS A 71 21.10 -0.07 2.78
CA HIS A 71 21.62 0.11 4.14
C HIS A 71 22.79 -0.81 4.47
N TYR A 72 22.77 -2.06 4.00
CA TYR A 72 23.79 -3.03 4.36
C TYR A 72 24.99 -2.95 3.42
N TYR A 73 24.74 -2.98 2.11
CA TYR A 73 25.81 -2.97 1.11
C TYR A 73 26.12 -1.58 0.53
N LYS A 74 25.23 -0.60 0.72
CA LYS A 74 25.38 0.78 0.22
C LYS A 74 25.71 0.85 -1.28
N PHE A 75 25.16 -0.07 -2.07
CA PHE A 75 25.39 -0.12 -3.52
C PHE A 75 24.72 1.05 -4.25
N ILE A 76 23.60 1.54 -3.72
CA ILE A 76 22.73 2.53 -4.35
C ILE A 76 22.65 3.76 -3.44
N PRO A 77 22.92 4.98 -3.94
CA PRO A 77 22.70 6.21 -3.19
C PRO A 77 21.22 6.40 -2.80
N PRO A 78 20.90 7.22 -1.77
CA PRO A 78 19.54 7.35 -1.27
C PRO A 78 18.51 7.84 -2.31
N THR A 79 18.85 8.81 -3.15
CA THR A 79 17.94 9.36 -4.17
C THR A 79 17.47 8.30 -5.19
N PRO A 80 18.32 7.57 -5.92
CA PRO A 80 17.88 6.51 -6.82
C PRO A 80 17.19 5.34 -6.09
N ALA A 81 17.55 5.08 -4.84
CA ALA A 81 16.87 4.08 -4.02
C ALA A 81 15.40 4.44 -3.74
N LEU A 82 15.07 5.72 -3.51
CA LEU A 82 13.69 6.17 -3.39
C LEU A 82 12.90 5.90 -4.69
N PHE A 83 13.45 6.24 -5.84
CA PHE A 83 12.79 6.00 -7.13
C PHE A 83 12.56 4.51 -7.39
N ALA A 84 13.56 3.67 -7.11
CA ALA A 84 13.41 2.22 -7.23
C ALA A 84 12.34 1.68 -6.25
N THR A 85 12.26 2.25 -5.04
CA THR A 85 11.22 1.90 -4.07
C THR A 85 9.82 2.33 -4.57
N LEU A 86 9.68 3.50 -5.20
CA LEU A 86 8.41 3.94 -5.80
C LEU A 86 7.93 2.95 -6.86
N LEU A 87 8.84 2.40 -7.67
CA LEU A 87 8.51 1.34 -8.63
C LEU A 87 8.01 0.08 -7.93
N VAL A 88 8.68 -0.37 -6.85
CA VAL A 88 8.23 -1.52 -6.06
C VAL A 88 6.86 -1.25 -5.41
N THR A 89 6.63 -0.06 -4.86
CA THR A 89 5.32 0.36 -4.33
C THR A 89 4.24 0.37 -5.41
N SER A 90 4.56 0.80 -6.63
CA SER A 90 3.62 0.80 -7.76
C SER A 90 3.25 -0.63 -8.16
N VAL A 91 4.22 -1.53 -8.22
CA VAL A 91 3.99 -2.97 -8.46
C VAL A 91 3.16 -3.57 -7.33
N ALA A 92 3.48 -3.26 -6.06
CA ALA A 92 2.73 -3.74 -4.91
C ALA A 92 1.27 -3.27 -4.95
N THR A 93 1.04 -2.04 -5.38
CA THR A 93 -0.30 -1.46 -5.58
C THR A 93 -1.06 -2.21 -6.66
N PHE A 94 -0.43 -2.45 -7.80
CA PHE A 94 -1.03 -3.22 -8.89
C PHE A 94 -1.43 -4.64 -8.44
N MET A 95 -0.53 -5.31 -7.71
CA MET A 95 -0.81 -6.64 -7.15
C MET A 95 -1.91 -6.61 -6.09
N ALA A 96 -1.93 -5.59 -5.22
CA ALA A 96 -2.96 -5.44 -4.19
C ALA A 96 -4.37 -5.34 -4.79
N LEU A 97 -4.51 -4.70 -5.94
CA LEU A 97 -5.80 -4.61 -6.65
C LEU A 97 -6.25 -5.96 -7.25
N ARG A 98 -5.32 -6.87 -7.55
CA ARG A 98 -5.61 -8.21 -8.08
C ARG A 98 -5.87 -9.23 -6.98
N PHE A 99 -5.02 -9.26 -5.95
CA PHE A 99 -5.02 -10.30 -4.91
C PHE A 99 -5.78 -9.91 -3.63
N GLY A 100 -6.19 -8.64 -3.50
CA GLY A 100 -7.06 -8.16 -2.43
C GLY A 100 -6.34 -7.57 -1.21
N PRO A 101 -7.04 -7.48 -0.05
CA PRO A 101 -6.65 -6.63 1.08
C PRO A 101 -5.34 -7.03 1.76
N ILE A 102 -5.02 -8.32 1.87
CA ILE A 102 -3.82 -8.78 2.59
C ILE A 102 -2.56 -8.24 1.93
N VAL A 103 -2.49 -8.32 0.61
CA VAL A 103 -1.37 -7.80 -0.20
C VAL A 103 -1.28 -6.27 -0.08
N ALA A 104 -2.42 -5.59 -0.01
CA ALA A 104 -2.47 -4.14 0.22
C ALA A 104 -1.82 -3.74 1.55
N PHE A 105 -2.16 -4.40 2.65
CA PHE A 105 -1.56 -4.09 3.96
C PHE A 105 -0.05 -4.22 3.91
N ILE A 106 0.44 -5.33 3.38
CA ILE A 106 1.87 -5.63 3.31
C ILE A 106 2.60 -4.60 2.44
N GLY A 107 2.05 -4.25 1.28
CA GLY A 107 2.62 -3.24 0.40
C GLY A 107 2.66 -1.84 1.03
N VAL A 108 1.59 -1.43 1.72
CA VAL A 108 1.51 -0.12 2.37
C VAL A 108 2.45 -0.05 3.57
N ILE A 109 2.45 -1.06 4.45
CA ILE A 109 3.37 -1.14 5.59
C ILE A 109 4.83 -1.11 5.11
N GLY A 110 5.17 -1.95 4.13
CA GLY A 110 6.51 -2.01 3.57
C GLY A 110 6.95 -0.67 2.97
N SER A 111 6.06 0.01 2.24
CA SER A 111 6.36 1.31 1.62
C SER A 111 6.62 2.40 2.67
N TYR A 112 5.83 2.47 3.74
CA TYR A 112 6.07 3.43 4.83
C TYR A 112 7.28 3.09 5.68
N ALA A 113 7.72 1.83 5.71
CA ALA A 113 8.92 1.44 6.46
C ALA A 113 10.21 1.96 5.80
N VAL A 114 10.25 2.06 4.46
CA VAL A 114 11.47 2.38 3.73
C VAL A 114 12.05 3.76 4.08
N PRO A 115 11.28 4.87 4.07
CA PRO A 115 11.85 6.18 4.39
C PRO A 115 12.29 6.32 5.83
N ALA A 116 11.70 5.55 6.75
CA ALA A 116 12.06 5.55 8.16
C ALA A 116 13.47 4.98 8.37
N LEU A 117 13.96 4.17 7.44
CA LEU A 117 15.32 3.64 7.48
C LEU A 117 16.34 4.69 7.01
N PHE A 118 15.94 5.63 6.15
CA PHE A 118 16.78 6.73 5.66
C PHE A 118 16.79 7.95 6.60
N TRP A 119 16.81 7.71 7.91
CA TRP A 119 16.84 8.79 8.91
C TRP A 119 18.13 9.63 8.90
N SER A 120 19.15 9.18 8.15
CA SER A 120 20.32 9.99 7.87
C SER A 120 19.93 11.18 6.99
N ASN A 121 20.50 12.34 7.28
CA ASN A 121 20.16 13.64 6.66
C ASN A 121 20.63 13.76 5.19
N GLU A 122 20.64 12.65 4.45
CA GLU A 122 21.05 12.56 3.04
C GLU A 122 19.90 12.79 2.07
N LEU A 123 18.65 12.56 2.50
CA LEU A 123 17.46 12.90 1.72
C LEU A 123 16.97 14.30 2.05
N THR A 124 16.62 15.06 1.02
CA THR A 124 15.98 16.37 1.22
C THR A 124 14.56 16.20 1.75
N LEU A 125 14.07 17.17 2.51
CA LEU A 125 12.68 17.18 3.01
C LEU A 125 11.66 17.11 1.86
N LEU A 126 12.02 17.68 0.71
CA LEU A 126 11.21 17.63 -0.51
C LEU A 126 11.10 16.20 -1.06
N GLU A 127 12.21 15.48 -1.21
CA GLU A 127 12.19 14.08 -1.69
C GLU A 127 11.38 13.18 -0.76
N LEU A 128 11.57 13.32 0.55
CA LEU A 128 10.85 12.55 1.56
C LEU A 128 9.34 12.83 1.52
N SER A 129 8.94 14.10 1.46
CA SER A 129 7.53 14.49 1.42
C SER A 129 6.84 14.05 0.11
N LEU A 130 7.50 14.18 -1.04
CA LEU A 130 6.99 13.69 -2.33
C LEU A 130 6.83 12.16 -2.32
N PHE A 131 7.79 11.44 -1.75
CA PHE A 131 7.71 9.99 -1.64
C PHE A 131 6.54 9.54 -0.76
N VAL A 132 6.39 10.16 0.43
CA VAL A 132 5.31 9.83 1.37
C VAL A 132 3.94 10.20 0.79
N THR A 133 3.78 11.36 0.14
CA THR A 133 2.52 11.70 -0.55
C THR A 133 2.16 10.69 -1.62
N PHE A 134 3.15 10.21 -2.40
CA PHE A 134 2.92 9.18 -3.40
C PHE A 134 2.42 7.87 -2.75
N ILE A 135 3.06 7.39 -1.69
CA ILE A 135 2.60 6.18 -0.97
C ILE A 135 1.17 6.37 -0.46
N SER A 136 0.88 7.51 0.17
CA SER A 136 -0.44 7.78 0.72
C SER A 136 -1.50 7.86 -0.38
N SER A 137 -1.17 8.47 -1.51
CA SER A 137 -2.05 8.48 -2.69
C SER A 137 -2.34 7.06 -3.17
N SER A 138 -1.31 6.22 -3.27
CA SER A 138 -1.47 4.84 -3.70
C SER A 138 -2.32 4.03 -2.70
N ALA A 139 -2.09 4.22 -1.41
CA ALA A 139 -2.83 3.53 -0.36
C ALA A 139 -4.31 3.92 -0.32
N ILE A 140 -4.62 5.21 -0.52
CA ILE A 140 -6.01 5.70 -0.64
C ILE A 140 -6.65 5.16 -1.93
N TYR A 141 -5.89 5.06 -3.01
CA TYR A 141 -6.36 4.48 -4.27
C TYR A 141 -6.76 3.01 -4.07
N ILE A 142 -5.91 2.20 -3.44
CA ILE A 142 -6.23 0.81 -3.09
C ILE A 142 -7.44 0.75 -2.15
N ASN A 143 -7.48 1.61 -1.13
CA ASN A 143 -8.59 1.66 -0.18
C ASN A 143 -9.94 1.94 -0.87
N SER A 144 -9.96 2.78 -1.90
CA SER A 144 -11.18 3.06 -2.67
C SER A 144 -11.72 1.84 -3.45
N LYS A 145 -10.87 0.87 -3.75
CA LYS A 145 -11.22 -0.35 -4.47
C LYS A 145 -11.51 -1.54 -3.55
N VAL A 146 -10.74 -1.66 -2.47
CA VAL A 146 -10.83 -2.77 -1.52
C VAL A 146 -11.82 -2.48 -0.38
N ASN A 147 -12.21 -1.22 -0.18
CA ASN A 147 -13.17 -0.75 0.81
C ASN A 147 -12.90 -1.23 2.26
N SER A 148 -11.63 -1.24 2.67
CA SER A 148 -11.22 -1.70 4.00
C SER A 148 -10.90 -0.54 4.94
N ARG A 149 -11.77 -0.31 5.92
CA ARG A 149 -11.59 0.74 6.95
C ARG A 149 -10.21 0.73 7.64
N TYR A 150 -9.60 -0.44 7.80
CA TYR A 150 -8.29 -0.57 8.46
C TYR A 150 -7.13 -0.07 7.58
N LEU A 151 -7.21 -0.21 6.24
CA LEU A 151 -6.18 0.33 5.34
C LEU A 151 -6.15 1.86 5.37
N TRP A 152 -7.32 2.48 5.51
CA TRP A 152 -7.43 3.93 5.67
C TRP A 152 -6.74 4.40 6.95
N HIS A 153 -7.03 3.76 8.10
CA HIS A 153 -6.38 4.12 9.37
C HIS A 153 -4.86 3.92 9.33
N LEU A 154 -4.38 2.84 8.73
CA LEU A 154 -2.94 2.60 8.56
C LEU A 154 -2.27 3.72 7.76
N SER A 155 -2.89 4.10 6.64
CA SER A 155 -2.37 5.16 5.78
C SER A 155 -2.38 6.52 6.49
N PHE A 156 -3.44 6.80 7.26
CA PHE A 156 -3.56 8.00 8.05
C PHE A 156 -2.46 8.10 9.11
N ILE A 157 -2.28 7.05 9.91
CA ILE A 157 -1.24 7.01 10.96
C ILE A 157 0.16 7.17 10.34
N GLY A 158 0.45 6.44 9.26
CA GLY A 158 1.73 6.55 8.56
C GLY A 158 1.99 7.97 8.05
N HIS A 159 1.05 8.55 7.30
CA HIS A 159 1.21 9.87 6.72
C HIS A 159 1.39 10.97 7.77
N PHE A 160 0.55 10.98 8.80
CA PHE A 160 0.64 11.98 9.87
C PHE A 160 1.87 11.79 10.76
N SER A 161 2.35 10.55 10.94
CA SER A 161 3.63 10.31 11.63
C SER A 161 4.80 10.92 10.85
N TYR A 162 4.80 10.83 9.51
CA TYR A 162 5.82 11.49 8.68
C TYR A 162 5.66 13.01 8.64
N LEU A 163 4.44 13.54 8.68
CA LEU A 163 4.20 14.98 8.81
C LEU A 163 4.80 15.53 10.11
N LEU A 164 4.56 14.83 11.22
CA LEU A 164 5.14 15.17 12.51
C LEU A 164 6.68 15.15 12.45
N LEU A 165 7.25 14.10 11.86
CA LEU A 165 8.69 13.98 11.68
C LEU A 165 9.26 15.12 10.83
N ALA A 166 8.62 15.44 9.72
CA ALA A 166 9.04 16.51 8.81
C ALA A 166 9.07 17.87 9.52
N ILE A 167 8.10 18.14 10.41
CA ILE A 167 8.08 19.35 11.24
C ILE A 167 9.29 19.38 12.20
N PHE A 168 9.62 18.26 12.84
CA PHE A 168 10.76 18.19 13.76
C PHE A 168 12.12 18.31 13.07
N LEU A 169 12.24 17.83 11.83
CA LEU A 169 13.49 17.86 11.07
C LEU A 169 13.71 19.15 10.28
N SER A 170 12.67 19.97 10.10
CA SER A 170 12.76 21.25 9.40
C SER A 170 13.72 22.20 10.10
N LYS A 171 14.76 22.65 9.39
CA LYS A 171 15.81 23.53 9.93
C LYS A 171 15.82 24.91 9.28
N SER A 172 15.24 25.04 8.08
CA SER A 172 15.33 26.25 7.26
C SER A 172 13.97 26.87 6.93
N GLY A 173 13.96 28.18 6.65
CA GLY A 173 12.74 28.90 6.21
C GLY A 173 12.20 28.43 4.86
N ASN A 174 13.06 27.92 3.96
CA ASN A 174 12.65 27.44 2.65
C ASN A 174 11.87 26.11 2.74
N GLU A 175 12.10 25.32 3.78
CA GLU A 175 11.39 24.05 4.03
C GLU A 175 9.95 24.28 4.51
N VAL A 176 9.61 25.48 5.00
CA VAL A 176 8.24 25.84 5.38
C VAL A 176 7.29 25.72 4.19
N ALA A 177 7.72 26.13 2.99
CA ALA A 177 6.92 25.99 1.78
C ALA A 177 6.64 24.52 1.42
N VAL A 178 7.62 23.64 1.65
CA VAL A 178 7.48 22.19 1.45
C VAL A 178 6.51 21.60 2.47
N LEU A 179 6.62 21.97 3.74
CA LEU A 179 5.70 21.53 4.80
C LEU A 179 4.26 21.99 4.56
N LEU A 180 4.06 23.23 4.12
CA LEU A 180 2.75 23.74 3.75
C LEU A 180 2.17 22.95 2.57
N SER A 181 2.97 22.75 1.52
CA SER A 181 2.57 21.95 0.36
C SER A 181 2.22 20.52 0.75
N PHE A 182 3.02 19.91 1.62
CA PHE A 182 2.78 18.56 2.15
C PHE A 182 1.48 18.52 2.96
N SER A 183 1.22 19.51 3.80
CA SER A 183 -0.01 19.63 4.60
C SER A 183 -1.26 19.81 3.74
N PHE A 184 -1.20 20.65 2.70
CA PHE A 184 -2.29 20.80 1.74
C PHE A 184 -2.54 19.50 0.98
N ALA A 185 -1.49 18.78 0.60
CA ALA A 185 -1.61 17.46 -0.01
C ALA A 185 -2.25 16.44 0.94
N SER A 186 -1.89 16.43 2.24
CA SER A 186 -2.53 15.60 3.26
C SER A 186 -4.02 15.88 3.36
N LEU A 187 -4.39 17.16 3.43
CA LEU A 187 -5.79 17.58 3.51
C LEU A 187 -6.55 17.08 2.29
N TYR A 188 -6.04 17.30 1.08
CA TYR A 188 -6.65 16.83 -0.15
C TYR A 188 -6.84 15.30 -0.17
N LEU A 189 -5.78 14.56 0.15
CA LEU A 189 -5.78 13.10 0.12
C LEU A 189 -6.79 12.50 1.11
N PHE A 190 -6.82 12.95 2.36
CA PHE A 190 -7.65 12.32 3.38
C PHE A 190 -9.08 12.89 3.48
N THR A 191 -9.30 14.16 3.13
CA THR A 191 -10.64 14.79 3.24
C THR A 191 -11.39 14.89 1.92
N LEU A 192 -10.71 15.22 0.81
CA LEU A 192 -11.37 15.47 -0.48
C LEU A 192 -11.47 14.21 -1.34
N SER A 193 -10.53 13.27 -1.23
CA SER A 193 -10.56 12.01 -1.99
C SER A 193 -11.87 11.21 -1.83
N PRO A 194 -12.44 11.03 -0.62
CA PRO A 194 -13.71 10.32 -0.45
C PRO A 194 -14.93 11.03 -1.05
N VAL A 195 -14.84 12.35 -1.28
CA VAL A 195 -15.98 13.19 -1.68
C VAL A 195 -15.96 13.52 -3.18
N MET A 196 -14.81 13.87 -3.75
CA MET A 196 -14.69 14.28 -5.16
C MET A 196 -14.40 13.12 -6.12
N GLY A 197 -13.96 11.97 -5.58
CA GLY A 197 -13.46 10.87 -6.40
C GLY A 197 -12.16 11.21 -7.13
N TRP A 198 -11.41 10.19 -7.55
CA TRP A 198 -10.10 10.34 -8.21
C TRP A 198 -10.11 11.09 -9.55
N ARG A 199 -11.31 11.33 -10.13
CA ARG A 199 -11.49 12.00 -11.42
C ARG A 199 -12.11 13.41 -11.33
N LEU A 200 -12.22 13.99 -10.13
CA LEU A 200 -12.94 15.27 -9.91
C LEU A 200 -14.36 15.27 -10.52
N ASN A 201 -14.91 14.08 -10.74
CA ASN A 201 -16.22 13.89 -11.34
C ASN A 201 -17.13 13.47 -10.20
N GLY A 202 -17.73 14.46 -9.55
CA GLY A 202 -18.69 14.27 -8.46
C GLY A 202 -19.89 13.48 -8.96
N GLN A 203 -19.80 12.15 -8.92
CA GLN A 203 -20.94 11.27 -9.14
C GLN A 203 -21.27 10.56 -7.83
N ASN A 204 -22.52 10.80 -7.40
CA ASN A 204 -23.29 10.08 -6.39
C ASN A 204 -23.10 10.47 -4.92
N GLN A 205 -23.54 11.69 -4.59
CA GLN A 205 -24.43 11.80 -3.44
C GLN A 205 -25.80 11.29 -3.88
N LYS A 206 -26.15 10.03 -3.56
CA LYS A 206 -27.57 9.70 -3.46
C LYS A 206 -28.09 10.52 -2.28
N PRO A 207 -28.94 11.54 -2.48
CA PRO A 207 -29.48 12.30 -1.36
C PRO A 207 -30.21 11.32 -0.46
N LEU A 208 -29.85 11.30 0.82
CA LEU A 208 -30.59 10.57 1.84
C LEU A 208 -32.06 11.04 1.75
N PRO A 209 -33.03 10.13 1.56
CA PRO A 209 -34.42 10.54 1.40
C PRO A 209 -34.88 11.25 2.68
N LEU A 210 -35.52 12.42 2.53
CA LEU A 210 -35.95 13.32 3.60
C LEU A 210 -36.70 12.64 4.77
N LYS A 211 -37.30 11.47 4.51
CA LYS A 211 -37.95 10.62 5.50
C LYS A 211 -37.03 10.21 6.65
N PHE A 212 -35.71 10.09 6.42
CA PHE A 212 -34.74 9.77 7.47
C PHE A 212 -34.43 10.94 8.41
N CYS A 213 -34.53 12.19 7.92
CA CYS A 213 -34.39 13.39 8.74
C CYS A 213 -35.63 13.66 9.61
N LEU A 214 -36.81 13.22 9.15
CA LEU A 214 -38.08 13.40 9.85
C LEU A 214 -38.38 12.30 10.89
N CYS A 215 -37.56 11.24 11.00
CA CYS A 215 -37.76 10.23 12.04
C CYS A 215 -37.28 10.74 13.42
N PRO A 216 -38.16 10.80 14.44
CA PRO A 216 -37.78 11.19 15.79
C PRO A 216 -36.75 10.22 16.39
N ALA A 217 -35.80 10.78 17.13
CA ALA A 217 -34.52 10.18 17.50
C ALA A 217 -34.59 8.79 18.18
N LYS A 218 -35.73 8.41 18.76
CA LYS A 218 -35.88 7.16 19.52
C LYS A 218 -35.85 5.90 18.64
N ASN A 219 -36.12 6.01 17.33
CA ASN A 219 -36.21 4.86 16.42
C ASN A 219 -35.01 4.71 15.46
N LYS A 220 -33.96 5.54 15.60
CA LYS A 220 -32.78 5.51 14.72
C LYS A 220 -31.94 4.23 14.86
N ARG A 221 -31.96 3.58 16.04
CA ARG A 221 -31.20 2.35 16.30
C ARG A 221 -31.75 1.12 15.56
N GLY A 222 -33.07 0.99 15.41
CA GLY A 222 -33.69 -0.13 14.68
C GLY A 222 -33.52 -0.03 13.15
N CYS A 223 -33.47 1.18 12.60
CA CYS A 223 -33.37 1.39 11.15
C CYS A 223 -31.92 1.20 10.63
N PHE A 224 -30.91 1.59 11.41
CA PHE A 224 -29.51 1.30 11.10
C PHE A 224 -29.22 -0.22 11.07
N ALA A 225 -29.81 -0.98 12.01
CA ALA A 225 -29.70 -2.44 12.01
C ALA A 225 -30.35 -3.07 10.77
N ARG A 226 -31.46 -2.50 10.27
CA ARG A 226 -32.16 -3.03 9.08
C ARG A 226 -31.43 -2.74 7.77
N TYR A 227 -30.71 -1.63 7.66
CA TYR A 227 -29.85 -1.36 6.49
C TYR A 227 -28.61 -2.26 6.48
N HIS A 228 -28.02 -2.53 7.65
CA HIS A 228 -26.87 -3.42 7.77
C HIS A 228 -27.24 -4.89 7.55
N LEU A 229 -28.48 -5.32 7.87
CA LEU A 229 -28.98 -6.66 7.54
C LEU A 229 -29.52 -6.80 6.10
N SER A 230 -30.13 -5.76 5.53
CA SER A 230 -30.64 -5.83 4.15
C SER A 230 -29.53 -5.79 3.09
N GLY A 231 -28.34 -5.28 3.43
CA GLY A 231 -27.13 -5.43 2.60
C GLY A 231 -26.54 -6.86 2.62
N SER A 232 -26.86 -7.67 3.63
CA SER A 232 -26.38 -9.06 3.75
C SER A 232 -27.35 -10.11 3.21
N ILE A 233 -28.60 -9.76 2.89
CA ILE A 233 -29.61 -10.71 2.35
C ILE A 233 -29.66 -10.66 0.80
N MET A 234 -29.05 -9.66 0.16
CA MET A 234 -28.98 -9.57 -1.31
C MET A 234 -27.68 -10.19 -1.89
N LEU A 235 -27.08 -11.16 -1.19
CA LEU A 235 -25.95 -11.98 -1.67
C LEU A 235 -26.22 -13.50 -1.65
N PHE A 236 -27.42 -13.93 -1.25
CA PHE A 236 -27.87 -15.33 -1.38
C PHE A 236 -29.16 -15.39 -2.19
N GLY A 237 -29.01 -15.40 -3.51
CA GLY A 237 -30.14 -15.59 -4.41
C GLY A 237 -29.85 -14.98 -5.77
N VAL A 238 -29.25 -15.78 -6.65
CA VAL A 238 -29.50 -15.88 -8.10
C VAL A 238 -28.22 -16.45 -8.75
N THR A 239 -28.23 -17.77 -8.94
CA THR A 239 -27.87 -18.46 -10.19
C THR A 239 -28.19 -19.95 -10.03
N SER A 240 -29.43 -20.32 -10.37
CA SER A 240 -29.78 -21.69 -10.79
C SER A 240 -30.81 -21.57 -11.92
N GLN A 241 -30.45 -22.14 -13.07
CA GLN A 241 -31.28 -22.58 -14.20
C GLN A 241 -32.12 -21.54 -14.96
N ASN A 242 -31.70 -21.25 -16.19
CA ASN A 242 -32.31 -21.83 -17.40
C ASN A 242 -31.32 -21.81 -18.56
#